data_AF-A0A251WJY3-F1
#
_entry.id   AF-A0A251WJY3-F1
#
_cell.length_a   1.000
_cell.length_b   1.000
_cell.length_c   1.000
_cell.angle_alpha   90.00
_cell.angle_beta   90.00
_cell.angle_gamma   90.00
#
_symmetry.space_group_name_H-M   'P 1'
#
loop_
_entity.id
_entity.type
_entity.pdbx_description
1 polymer ?
#
loop_
_entity_poly.entity_id
_entity_poly.type
_entity_poly.pdbx_seq_one_letter_code
_entity_poly.pdbx_strand_id
1 'polypeptide(L)'
;MVRDTYCGWLIEVSSTSEGYSFQCTSSNHEEWCDREFYQSGSLARAAARRFVQAAVVRTALRHCYSSYCVGGLSPEEYVTLEDLILGALNLDTPSLESLSLECS
;
A
#
# COMPACT_ATOMS: atom_id res chain seq x y z
N MET A 1 9.99 -14.76 11.88
CA MET A 1 9.39 -14.22 10.65
C MET A 1 8.01 -14.81 10.48
N VAL A 2 6.98 -13.99 10.26
CA VAL A 2 5.60 -14.47 10.03
C VAL A 2 5.13 -14.00 8.66
N ARG A 3 4.55 -14.92 7.87
CA ARG A 3 4.03 -14.66 6.53
C ARG A 3 2.50 -14.72 6.53
N ASP A 4 1.88 -13.83 5.80
CA ASP A 4 0.43 -13.73 5.61
C ASP A 4 0.13 -13.34 4.15
N THR A 5 -1.06 -13.65 3.65
CA THR A 5 -1.50 -13.23 2.33
C THR A 5 -2.77 -12.41 2.46
N TYR A 6 -2.78 -11.22 1.88
CA TYR A 6 -3.90 -10.29 1.98
C TYR A 6 -4.12 -9.58 0.65
N CYS A 7 -5.35 -9.63 0.11
CA CYS A 7 -5.70 -9.04 -1.19
C CYS A 7 -4.74 -9.38 -2.35
N GLY A 8 -4.16 -10.59 -2.37
CA GLY A 8 -3.20 -11.01 -3.39
C GLY A 8 -1.75 -10.55 -3.16
N TRP A 9 -1.47 -9.85 -2.06
CA TRP A 9 -0.13 -9.47 -1.64
C TRP A 9 0.39 -10.43 -0.57
N LEU A 10 1.66 -10.77 -0.65
CA LEU A 10 2.42 -11.42 0.42
C LEU A 10 2.84 -10.36 1.43
N ILE A 11 2.51 -10.56 2.70
CA ILE A 11 2.96 -9.74 3.82
C ILE A 11 3.95 -10.56 4.64
N GLU A 12 5.14 -10.01 4.85
CA GLU A 12 6.19 -10.58 5.67
C GLU A 12 6.48 -9.66 6.84
N VAL A 13 6.31 -10.15 8.07
CA VAL A 13 6.64 -9.39 9.29
C VAL A 13 7.89 -9.99 9.92
N SER A 14 8.87 -9.12 10.15
CA SER A 14 10.18 -9.43 10.72
C SER A 14 10.37 -8.73 12.05
N SER A 15 11.02 -9.40 12.99
CA SER A 15 11.41 -8.82 14.28
C SER A 15 12.87 -8.36 14.20
N THR A 16 13.14 -7.14 14.63
CA THR A 16 14.48 -6.55 14.73
C THR A 16 14.77 -6.20 16.19
N SER A 17 15.98 -5.70 16.48
CA SER A 17 16.31 -5.14 17.79
C SER A 17 15.52 -3.86 18.13
N GLU A 18 14.97 -3.19 17.11
CA GLU A 18 14.26 -1.92 17.23
C GLU A 18 12.73 -2.10 17.28
N GLY A 19 12.23 -3.29 16.95
CA GLY A 19 10.80 -3.61 17.00
C GLY A 19 10.40 -4.63 15.94
N TYR A 20 9.28 -4.36 15.27
CA TYR A 20 8.78 -5.16 14.16
C TYR A 20 8.63 -4.26 12.93
N SER A 21 9.11 -4.72 11.78
CA SER A 21 8.88 -4.09 10.49
C SER A 21 8.19 -5.08 9.56
N PHE A 22 7.67 -4.60 8.44
CA PHE A 22 7.05 -5.47 7.45
C PHE A 22 7.56 -5.21 6.03
N GLN A 23 7.40 -6.21 5.18
CA GLN A 23 7.58 -6.12 3.75
C GLN A 23 6.31 -6.63 3.07
N CYS A 24 5.93 -5.99 1.98
CA CYS A 24 4.78 -6.37 1.17
C CYS A 24 5.24 -6.61 -0.27
N THR A 25 4.84 -7.74 -0.85
CA THR A 25 5.15 -8.08 -2.24
C THR A 25 3.87 -8.47 -2.98
N SER A 26 3.59 -7.83 -4.11
CA SER A 26 2.46 -8.16 -4.97
C SER A 26 2.80 -9.26 -5.96
N SER A 27 1.78 -9.93 -6.52
CA SER A 27 1.95 -10.89 -7.61
C SER A 27 2.58 -10.28 -8.88
N ASN A 28 2.56 -8.96 -9.00
CA ASN A 28 3.13 -8.23 -10.13
C ASN A 28 4.55 -7.74 -9.84
N HIS A 29 5.21 -8.27 -8.81
CA HIS A 29 6.55 -7.91 -8.36
C HIS A 29 6.69 -6.45 -7.86
N GLU A 30 5.58 -5.83 -7.43
CA GLU A 30 5.69 -4.59 -6.65
C GLU A 30 6.13 -4.96 -5.24
N GLU A 31 7.24 -4.41 -4.79
CA GLU A 31 7.79 -4.64 -3.46
C GLU A 31 7.79 -3.34 -2.66
N TRP A 32 7.45 -3.45 -1.38
CA TRP A 32 7.50 -2.35 -0.45
C TRP A 32 8.05 -2.81 0.89
N CYS A 33 9.04 -2.09 1.39
CA CYS A 33 9.61 -2.33 2.71
C CYS A 33 9.22 -1.19 3.65
N ASP A 34 8.82 -1.56 4.86
CA ASP A 34 8.49 -0.61 5.89
C ASP A 34 9.69 0.19 6.35
N ARG A 35 9.47 1.48 6.58
CA ARG A 35 10.47 2.42 7.10
C ARG A 35 10.28 2.69 8.59
N GLU A 36 9.21 2.15 9.19
CA GLU A 36 8.90 2.31 10.60
C GLU A 36 9.17 1.02 11.39
N PHE A 37 9.25 1.16 12.72
CA PHE A 37 9.31 0.04 13.64
C PHE A 37 8.13 0.10 14.60
N TYR A 38 7.40 -1.01 14.68
CA TYR A 38 6.26 -1.16 15.56
C TYR A 38 6.62 -1.92 16.84
N GLN A 39 5.96 -1.57 17.93
CA GLN A 39 6.19 -2.19 19.25
C GLN A 39 5.72 -3.66 19.33
N SER A 40 4.86 -4.10 18.39
CA SER A 40 4.38 -5.47 18.35
C SER A 40 4.14 -5.96 16.92
N GLY A 41 4.30 -7.27 16.70
CA GLY A 41 4.02 -7.89 15.41
C GLY A 41 2.55 -7.77 14.97
N SER A 42 1.62 -7.62 15.90
CA SER A 42 0.21 -7.34 15.60
C SER A 42 0.00 -5.93 15.03
N LEU A 43 0.72 -4.92 15.56
CA LEU A 43 0.67 -3.56 15.03
C LEU A 43 1.31 -3.50 13.64
N ALA A 44 2.48 -4.13 13.46
CA ALA A 44 3.14 -4.23 12.15
C ALA A 44 2.24 -4.90 11.11
N ARG A 45 1.55 -5.99 11.48
CA ARG A 45 0.61 -6.66 10.57
C ARG A 45 -0.60 -5.78 10.25
N ALA A 46 -1.14 -5.05 11.22
CA ALA A 46 -2.26 -4.14 10.98
C ALA A 46 -1.85 -3.00 10.04
N ALA A 47 -0.66 -2.42 10.23
CA ALA A 47 -0.09 -1.42 9.34
C ALA A 47 0.11 -1.98 7.93
N ALA A 48 0.70 -3.18 7.81
CA ALA A 48 0.88 -3.86 6.52
C ALA A 48 -0.41 -4.08 5.76
N ARG A 49 -1.47 -4.53 6.44
CA ARG A 49 -2.79 -4.73 5.81
C ARG A 49 -3.40 -3.41 5.36
N ARG A 50 -3.23 -2.32 6.12
CA ARG A 50 -3.68 -0.98 5.71
C ARG A 50 -2.94 -0.49 4.47
N PHE A 51 -1.62 -0.66 4.45
CA PHE A 51 -0.79 -0.36 3.27
C PHE A 51 -1.28 -1.13 2.04
N VAL A 52 -1.40 -2.46 2.15
CA VAL A 52 -1.87 -3.30 1.04
C VAL A 52 -3.26 -2.89 0.59
N GLN A 53 -4.17 -2.58 1.51
CA GLN A 53 -5.52 -2.14 1.16
C GLN A 53 -5.50 -0.82 0.38
N ALA A 54 -4.68 0.15 0.81
CA ALA A 54 -4.49 1.40 0.08
C ALA A 54 -3.91 1.15 -1.33
N ALA A 55 -2.87 0.31 -1.43
CA ALA A 55 -2.25 -0.04 -2.70
C ALA A 55 -3.26 -0.68 -3.68
N VAL A 56 -4.08 -1.61 -3.19
CA VAL A 56 -5.13 -2.26 -4.00
C VAL A 56 -6.18 -1.27 -4.47
N VAL A 57 -6.62 -0.34 -3.62
CA VAL A 57 -7.56 0.74 -4.00
C VAL A 57 -6.94 1.61 -5.09
N ARG A 58 -5.68 2.02 -4.94
CA ARG A 58 -4.96 2.80 -5.96
C ARG A 58 -4.87 2.07 -7.29
N THR A 59 -4.49 0.80 -7.27
CA THR A 59 -4.40 -0.01 -8.49
C THR A 59 -5.76 -0.17 -9.16
N ALA A 60 -6.83 -0.38 -8.38
CA ALA A 60 -8.19 -0.44 -8.91
C ALA A 60 -8.62 0.90 -9.52
N LEU A 61 -8.33 2.03 -8.87
CA LEU A 61 -8.63 3.36 -9.39
C LEU A 61 -7.85 3.66 -10.67
N ARG A 62 -6.55 3.35 -10.72
CA ARG A 62 -5.73 3.50 -11.93
C ARG A 62 -6.27 2.66 -13.08
N HIS A 63 -6.67 1.43 -12.80
CA HIS A 63 -7.26 0.54 -13.80
C HIS A 63 -8.62 1.08 -14.28
N CYS A 64 -9.46 1.57 -13.37
CA CYS A 64 -10.71 2.22 -13.72
C CYS A 64 -10.47 3.47 -14.56
N TYR A 65 -9.50 4.31 -14.21
CA TYR A 65 -9.15 5.49 -14.99
C TYR A 65 -8.65 5.10 -16.38
N SER A 66 -7.70 4.17 -16.49
CA SER A 66 -7.18 3.74 -17.80
C SER A 66 -8.22 3.04 -18.67
N SER A 67 -9.20 2.36 -18.06
CA SER A 67 -10.22 1.57 -18.78
C SER A 67 -11.51 2.35 -19.09
N TYR A 68 -11.90 3.29 -18.22
CA TYR A 68 -13.17 4.04 -18.33
C TYR A 68 -12.98 5.51 -18.68
N CYS A 69 -11.83 6.13 -18.38
CA CYS A 69 -11.59 7.56 -18.67
C CYS A 69 -11.06 7.81 -20.09
N VAL A 70 -11.73 7.22 -21.09
CA VAL A 70 -11.67 7.72 -22.47
C VAL A 70 -12.41 9.08 -22.61
N GLY A 71 -12.92 9.69 -21.53
CA GLY A 71 -13.23 11.13 -21.54
C GLY A 71 -13.98 11.70 -20.34
N GLY A 72 -13.29 12.18 -19.30
CA GLY A 72 -13.99 13.05 -18.34
C GLY A 72 -13.22 13.66 -17.17
N LEU A 73 -12.20 12.99 -16.61
CA LEU A 73 -11.47 13.52 -15.45
C LEU A 73 -10.07 14.01 -15.87
N SER A 74 -9.68 15.18 -15.36
CA SER A 74 -8.29 15.63 -15.42
C SER A 74 -7.42 14.83 -14.43
N PRO A 75 -6.08 14.84 -14.60
CA PRO A 75 -5.17 14.23 -13.64
C PRO A 75 -5.38 14.72 -12.19
N GLU A 76 -5.68 16.01 -12.00
CA GLU A 76 -5.91 16.61 -10.68
C GLU A 76 -7.21 16.12 -10.04
N GLU A 77 -8.27 15.97 -10.85
CA GLU A 77 -9.55 15.42 -10.37
C GLU A 77 -9.41 13.95 -9.99
N TYR A 78 -8.57 13.20 -10.72
CA TYR A 78 -8.24 11.82 -10.37
C TYR A 78 -7.50 11.72 -9.03
N VAL A 79 -6.46 12.54 -8.81
CA VAL A 79 -5.72 12.57 -7.53
C VAL A 79 -6.65 12.94 -6.38
N THR A 80 -7.52 13.94 -6.59
CA THR A 80 -8.50 14.36 -5.59
C THR A 80 -9.47 13.23 -5.24
N LEU A 81 -9.94 12.48 -6.24
CA LEU A 81 -10.83 11.34 -6.02
C LEU A 81 -10.11 10.20 -5.27
N GLU A 82 -8.85 9.92 -5.62
CA GLU A 82 -8.02 8.95 -4.91
C GLU A 82 -7.89 9.30 -3.43
N ASP A 83 -7.51 10.55 -3.12
CA ASP A 83 -7.36 11.03 -1.75
C ASP A 83 -8.68 10.97 -0.97
N LEU A 84 -9.81 11.35 -1.59
CA LEU A 84 -11.13 11.27 -0.96
C LEU A 84 -11.54 9.84 -0.61
N ILE A 85 -11.25 8.88 -1.50
CA ILE A 85 -11.58 7.46 -1.27
C ILE A 85 -10.68 6.87 -0.19
N LEU A 86 -9.37 7.14 -0.24
CA LEU A 86 -8.43 6.67 0.78
C LEU A 86 -8.76 7.27 2.15
N GLY A 87 -9.03 8.56 2.21
CA GLY A 87 -9.44 9.25 3.43
C GLY A 87 -10.75 8.71 4.01
N ALA A 88 -11.77 8.48 3.17
CA ALA A 88 -13.04 7.87 3.59
C ALA A 88 -12.86 6.44 4.16
N LEU A 89 -11.86 5.70 3.69
CA LEU A 89 -11.51 4.38 4.19
C LEU A 89 -10.52 4.40 5.37
N ASN A 90 -10.06 5.58 5.79
CA ASN A 90 -8.98 5.77 6.77
C ASN A 90 -7.68 5.04 6.37
N LEU A 91 -7.31 5.16 5.10
CA LEU A 91 -6.17 4.51 4.45
C LEU A 91 -5.11 5.51 3.95
N ASP A 92 -5.11 6.73 4.48
CA ASP A 92 -4.12 7.76 4.15
C ASP A 92 -2.71 7.22 4.43
N THR A 93 -2.06 6.80 3.35
CA THR A 93 -0.70 6.25 3.32
C THR A 93 0.02 6.96 2.18
N PRO A 94 1.35 7.15 2.25
CA PRO A 94 2.09 7.85 1.20
C PRO A 94 1.88 7.21 -0.18
N SER A 95 1.83 8.04 -1.23
CA SER A 95 1.66 7.63 -2.64
C SER A 95 2.69 6.59 -3.07
N LEU A 96 2.26 5.57 -3.84
CA LEU A 96 3.14 4.53 -4.41
C LEU A 96 4.26 5.11 -5.29
N GLU A 97 4.05 6.27 -5.92
CA GLU A 97 5.07 6.90 -6.77
C GLU A 97 6.19 7.56 -5.97
N SER A 98 5.95 7.87 -4.70
CA SER A 98 6.96 8.42 -3.78
C SER A 98 7.85 7.34 -3.16
N LEU A 99 7.60 6.06 -3.46
CA LEU A 99 8.09 4.91 -2.69
C LEU A 99 9.00 3.96 -3.49
N SER A 100 9.31 4.30 -4.74
CA SER A 100 9.98 3.39 -5.69
C SER A 100 11.51 3.31 -5.56
N LEU A 101 12.11 3.72 -4.44
CA LEU A 101 13.53 3.54 -4.19
C LEU A 101 13.77 3.05 -2.77
N GLU A 102 14.71 2.10 -2.65
CA GLU A 102 15.34 1.60 -1.42
C GLU A 102 14.79 0.29 -0.83
N CYS A 103 14.77 -0.78 -1.62
CA CYS A 103 15.06 -2.12 -1.09
C CYS A 103 16.17 -2.71 -1.98
N SER A 104 17.43 -2.51 -1.58
CA SER A 104 18.64 -3.07 -2.20
C SER A 104 19.35 -3.98 -1.20
#